data_AF-A0A1H8EEX4-F1
#
_entry.id   AF-A0A1H8EEX4-F1
#
_cell.length_a   1.000
_cell.length_b   1.000
_cell.length_c   1.000
_cell.angle_alpha   90.00
_cell.angle_beta   90.00
_cell.angle_gamma   90.00
#
_symmetry.space_group_name_H-M   'P 1'
#
loop_
_entity.id
_entity.type
_entity.pdbx_description
1 polymer ?
#
loop_
_entity_poly.entity_id
_entity_poly.type
_entity_poly.pdbx_seq_one_letter_code
_entity_poly.pdbx_strand_id
1 'polypeptide(L)'
;MRQGALIGPVIVAIGLVIAAVAFAVVGALLETADGSAELRLNRNEAELARQRSDIEALRAELRDARIEIDRLSEELAMQAAQPRFAAPVAAPDVTVLAPDLSAQDHGGVTQMTEVMRLASARFNTGISQPGNRVMLEILGQPRDSYSDDCQPVTQPKLQSLLETRQVGPVRVTMIKPALDSLERIMTRLQQTEPEIHDALGTAGALCARLIRGSRTAVSNHSWGTAIDLKLEDQLDAFADGGTQFGLLLLAELFNEEGWFWGATYSREDSMHFEVGVETLRQWQAEGRL
;
A
#
# COMPACT_ATOMS: atom_id res chain seq x y z
N MET A 1 66.39 27.27 69.42
CA MET A 1 66.20 26.40 68.24
C MET A 1 64.75 25.92 68.17
N ARG A 2 63.86 26.62 67.45
CA ARG A 2 62.50 26.16 67.12
C ARG A 2 62.13 26.70 65.74
N GLN A 3 62.79 26.20 64.69
CA GLN A 3 62.48 26.55 63.29
C GLN A 3 61.79 25.38 62.55
N GLY A 4 61.58 24.22 63.18
CA GLY A 4 61.00 23.03 62.53
C GLY A 4 59.50 22.77 62.78
N ALA A 5 58.84 23.49 63.69
CA ALA A 5 57.47 23.15 64.12
C ALA A 5 56.35 23.68 63.19
N LEU A 6 56.66 24.63 62.30
CA LEU A 6 55.68 25.25 61.40
C LEU A 6 55.70 24.68 59.97
N ILE A 7 56.72 23.88 59.63
CA ILE A 7 56.90 23.36 58.26
C ILE A 7 55.82 22.32 57.92
N GLY A 8 55.52 21.40 58.84
CA GLY A 8 54.48 20.37 58.63
C GLY A 8 53.08 20.95 58.36
N PRO A 9 52.56 21.84 59.23
CA PRO A 9 51.26 22.48 59.02
C PRO A 9 51.17 23.30 57.73
N VAL A 10 52.26 23.98 57.34
CA VAL A 10 52.31 24.78 56.11
C VAL A 10 52.24 23.89 54.86
N ILE A 11 52.93 22.75 54.84
CA ILE A 11 52.87 21.79 53.72
C ILE A 11 51.45 21.24 53.56
N VAL A 12 50.79 20.89 54.67
CA VAL A 12 49.40 20.39 54.64
C VAL A 12 48.44 21.47 54.14
N ALA A 13 48.61 22.72 54.59
CA ALA A 13 47.79 23.84 54.14
C ALA A 13 47.96 24.11 52.63
N ILE A 14 49.19 24.08 52.12
CA ILE A 14 49.48 24.21 50.68
C ILE A 14 48.85 23.06 49.90
N GLY A 15 48.97 21.82 50.40
CA GLY A 15 48.36 20.65 49.77
C GLY A 15 46.83 20.76 49.66
N LEU A 16 46.16 21.23 50.71
CA LEU A 16 44.71 21.47 50.71
C LEU A 16 44.31 22.56 49.71
N VAL A 17 45.05 23.66 49.64
CA VAL A 17 44.79 24.74 48.68
C VAL A 17 44.97 24.25 47.25
N ILE A 18 46.05 23.52 46.96
CA ILE A 18 46.29 22.94 45.63
C ILE A 18 45.18 21.95 45.25
N ALA A 19 44.76 21.09 46.18
CA ALA A 19 43.68 20.14 45.96
C ALA A 19 42.34 20.85 45.66
N ALA A 20 42.02 21.91 46.42
CA ALA A 20 40.81 22.70 46.20
C ALA A 20 40.83 23.41 44.83
N VAL A 21 41.97 23.99 44.44
CA VAL A 21 42.15 24.62 43.14
C VAL A 21 42.05 23.60 42.01
N ALA A 22 42.70 22.44 42.15
CA ALA A 22 42.61 21.36 41.15
C ALA A 22 41.17 20.87 40.98
N PHE A 23 40.44 20.68 42.08
CA PHE A 23 39.03 20.28 42.04
C PHE A 23 38.16 21.34 41.35
N ALA A 24 38.34 22.62 41.68
CA ALA A 24 37.59 23.71 41.05
C ALA A 24 37.88 23.83 39.55
N VAL A 25 39.14 23.69 39.13
CA VAL A 25 39.54 23.74 37.72
C VAL A 25 38.97 22.56 36.94
N VAL A 26 39.05 21.35 37.49
CA VAL A 26 38.47 20.15 36.85
C VAL A 26 36.95 20.26 36.77
N GLY A 27 36.28 20.73 37.82
CA GLY A 27 34.83 20.98 37.81
C GLY A 27 34.41 21.95 36.71
N ALA A 28 35.10 23.09 36.59
CA ALA A 28 34.81 24.07 35.55
C ALA A 28 35.06 23.55 34.12
N LEU A 29 36.09 22.72 33.93
CA LEU A 29 36.36 22.08 32.64
C LEU A 29 35.30 21.03 32.26
N LEU A 30 34.75 20.31 33.25
CA LEU A 30 33.67 19.35 33.01
C LEU A 30 32.35 20.05 32.68
N GLU A 31 31.96 21.08 33.44
CA GLU A 31 30.73 21.84 33.16
C GLU A 31 30.75 22.51 31.77
N THR A 32 31.89 23.04 31.36
CA THR A 32 32.04 23.65 30.02
C THR A 32 32.04 22.61 28.90
N ALA A 33 32.62 21.43 29.13
CA ALA A 33 32.57 20.31 28.20
C ALA A 33 31.14 19.78 28.02
N ASP A 34 30.40 19.60 29.11
CA ASP A 34 29.00 19.12 29.10
C ASP A 34 28.09 20.09 28.36
N GLY A 35 28.17 21.40 28.64
CA GLY A 35 27.40 22.41 27.92
C GLY A 35 27.72 22.45 26.41
N SER A 36 28.99 22.22 26.02
CA SER A 36 29.37 22.15 24.62
C SER A 36 28.87 20.88 23.92
N ALA A 37 28.83 19.75 24.64
CA ALA A 37 28.33 18.47 24.15
C ALA A 37 26.82 18.51 23.97
N GLU A 38 26.09 19.06 24.94
CA GLU A 38 24.63 19.24 24.89
C GLU A 38 24.23 20.16 23.74
N LEU A 39 24.96 21.25 23.51
CA LEU A 39 24.68 22.17 22.41
C LEU A 39 24.95 21.56 21.03
N ARG A 40 25.97 20.67 20.92
CA ARG A 40 26.22 19.88 19.69
C ARG A 40 25.13 18.82 19.49
N LEU A 41 24.69 18.15 20.54
CA LEU A 41 23.62 17.15 20.49
C LEU A 41 22.32 17.80 19.99
N ASN A 42 21.89 18.91 20.59
CA ASN A 42 20.69 19.64 20.20
C ASN A 42 20.75 20.12 18.73
N ARG A 43 21.93 20.57 18.27
CA ARG A 43 22.12 20.93 16.85
C ARG A 43 21.98 19.72 15.93
N ASN A 44 22.60 18.60 16.28
CA ASN A 44 22.52 17.37 15.50
C ASN A 44 21.09 16.82 15.47
N GLU A 45 20.34 16.90 16.56
CA GLU A 45 18.93 16.51 16.62
C GLU A 45 18.06 17.39 15.72
N ALA A 46 18.26 18.71 15.75
CA ALA A 46 17.57 19.64 14.86
C ALA A 46 17.91 19.36 13.39
N GLU A 47 19.17 19.05 13.08
CA GLU A 47 19.61 18.71 11.73
C GLU A 47 19.04 17.36 11.26
N LEU A 48 18.99 16.35 12.13
CA LEU A 48 18.34 15.07 11.86
C LEU A 48 16.84 15.23 11.61
N ALA A 49 16.15 16.08 12.39
CA ALA A 49 14.73 16.36 12.18
C ALA A 49 14.50 17.03 10.81
N ARG A 50 15.38 17.97 10.43
CA ARG A 50 15.33 18.62 9.12
C ARG A 50 15.58 17.64 7.97
N GLN A 51 16.62 16.81 8.08
CA GLN A 51 16.91 15.76 7.11
C GLN A 51 15.76 14.77 6.95
N ARG A 52 15.09 14.39 8.05
CA ARG A 52 13.89 13.53 7.98
C ARG A 52 12.76 14.20 7.21
N SER A 53 12.49 15.48 7.49
CA SER A 53 11.50 16.27 6.75
C SER A 53 11.85 16.37 5.26
N ASP A 54 13.12 16.60 4.93
CA ASP A 54 13.58 16.69 3.54
C ASP A 54 13.45 15.34 2.82
N ILE A 55 13.76 14.22 3.50
CA ILE A 55 13.55 12.86 2.96
C ILE A 55 12.06 12.62 2.68
N GLU A 56 11.17 13.04 3.58
CA GLU A 56 9.72 12.89 3.38
C GLU A 56 9.22 13.74 2.20
N ALA A 57 9.73 14.96 2.06
CA ALA A 57 9.44 15.84 0.93
C ALA A 57 9.94 15.24 -0.39
N LEU A 58 11.20 14.81 -0.46
CA LEU A 58 11.79 14.16 -1.64
C LEU A 58 11.05 12.87 -2.01
N ARG A 59 10.60 12.09 -1.01
CA ARG A 59 9.76 10.91 -1.26
C ARG A 59 8.40 11.29 -1.82
N ALA A 60 7.83 12.42 -1.43
CA ALA A 60 6.59 12.94 -2.02
C ALA A 60 6.80 13.38 -3.47
N GLU A 61 7.85 14.16 -3.73
CA GLU A 61 8.22 14.59 -5.08
C GLU A 61 8.50 13.39 -6.00
N LEU A 62 9.18 12.35 -5.50
CA LEU A 62 9.40 11.11 -6.26
C LEU A 62 8.10 10.37 -6.59
N ARG A 63 7.11 10.40 -5.69
CA ARG A 63 5.78 9.82 -5.98
C ARG A 63 5.06 10.63 -7.06
N ASP A 64 5.05 11.95 -6.93
CA ASP A 64 4.40 12.84 -7.89
C ASP A 64 5.04 12.73 -9.28
N ALA A 65 6.38 12.67 -9.33
CA ALA A 65 7.12 12.46 -10.57
C ALA A 65 6.83 11.10 -11.21
N ARG A 66 6.64 10.03 -10.43
CA ARG A 66 6.26 8.71 -10.95
C ARG A 66 4.84 8.71 -11.52
N ILE A 67 3.90 9.34 -10.82
CA ILE A 67 2.53 9.53 -11.32
C ILE A 67 2.55 10.29 -12.66
N GLU A 68 3.38 11.32 -12.78
CA GLU A 68 3.52 12.06 -14.04
C GLU A 68 4.16 11.23 -15.15
N ILE A 69 5.16 10.41 -14.84
CA ILE A 69 5.75 9.45 -15.79
C ILE A 69 4.68 8.46 -16.26
N ASP A 70 3.90 7.90 -15.34
CA ASP A 70 2.83 6.95 -15.66
C ASP A 70 1.79 7.62 -16.57
N ARG A 71 1.39 8.87 -16.26
CA ARG A 71 0.52 9.69 -17.10
C ARG A 71 1.08 9.88 -18.51
N LEU A 72 2.34 10.30 -18.63
CA LEU A 72 2.98 10.52 -19.93
C LEU A 72 3.10 9.21 -20.72
N SER A 73 3.33 8.09 -20.03
CA SER A 73 3.38 6.77 -20.67
C SER A 73 2.00 6.35 -21.20
N GLU A 74 0.92 6.66 -20.49
CA GLU A 74 -0.46 6.43 -20.93
C GLU A 74 -0.81 7.31 -22.15
N GLU A 75 -0.42 8.59 -22.13
CA GLU A 75 -0.61 9.51 -23.28
C GLU A 75 0.14 9.00 -24.53
N LEU A 76 1.37 8.49 -24.37
CA LEU A 76 2.15 7.86 -25.44
C LEU A 76 1.51 6.56 -25.96
N ALA A 77 1.01 5.71 -25.06
CA ALA A 77 0.33 4.47 -25.43
C ALA A 77 -0.96 4.75 -26.20
N MET A 78 -1.75 5.75 -25.79
CA MET A 78 -2.95 6.19 -26.50
C MET A 78 -2.64 6.83 -27.86
N GLN A 79 -1.53 7.56 -27.99
CA GLN A 79 -1.06 8.04 -29.30
C GLN A 79 -0.60 6.89 -30.21
N ALA A 80 0.07 5.88 -29.66
CA ALA A 80 0.49 4.70 -30.42
C ALA A 80 -0.71 3.83 -30.86
N ALA A 81 -1.78 3.82 -30.06
CA ALA A 81 -3.03 3.09 -30.35
C ALA A 81 -3.97 3.82 -31.33
N GLN A 82 -3.63 5.02 -31.82
CA GLN A 82 -4.40 5.67 -32.89
C GLN A 82 -4.33 4.83 -34.18
N PRO A 83 -5.47 4.39 -34.75
CA PRO A 83 -5.47 3.56 -35.94
C PRO A 83 -5.02 4.40 -37.14
N ARG A 84 -3.82 4.10 -37.67
CA ARG A 84 -3.55 4.36 -39.08
C ARG A 84 -4.47 3.43 -39.85
N PHE A 85 -5.45 3.98 -40.56
CA PHE A 85 -6.35 3.21 -41.43
C PHE A 85 -5.52 2.33 -42.37
N ALA A 86 -5.48 1.04 -42.10
CA ALA A 86 -4.95 0.01 -42.97
C ALA A 86 -6.04 -1.06 -43.15
N ALA A 87 -6.24 -1.46 -44.41
CA ALA A 87 -7.27 -2.40 -44.84
C ALA A 87 -7.07 -3.81 -44.22
N PRO A 88 -8.14 -4.61 -44.06
CA PRO A 88 -8.08 -5.85 -43.30
C PRO A 88 -7.33 -6.94 -44.09
N VAL A 89 -6.32 -7.53 -43.45
CA VAL A 89 -5.67 -8.76 -43.91
C VAL A 89 -6.11 -9.90 -42.98
N ALA A 90 -6.55 -11.00 -43.59
CA ALA A 90 -7.03 -12.20 -42.91
C ALA A 90 -5.95 -12.83 -41.99
N ALA A 91 -6.36 -13.24 -40.80
CA ALA A 91 -5.52 -13.94 -39.84
C ALA A 91 -5.45 -15.45 -40.15
N PRO A 92 -4.28 -16.11 -39.99
CA PRO A 92 -4.20 -17.56 -39.93
C PRO A 92 -4.43 -18.07 -38.50
N ASP A 93 -5.05 -19.25 -38.39
CA ASP A 93 -5.19 -20.02 -37.15
C ASP A 93 -3.83 -20.26 -36.49
N VAL A 94 -3.71 -19.88 -35.22
CA VAL A 94 -2.61 -20.29 -34.35
C VAL A 94 -3.20 -21.03 -33.15
N THR A 95 -3.08 -22.35 -33.19
CA THR A 95 -3.35 -23.25 -32.08
C THR A 95 -2.28 -23.01 -31.00
N VAL A 96 -2.64 -22.34 -29.91
CA VAL A 96 -1.78 -22.23 -28.73
C VAL A 96 -1.97 -23.49 -27.87
N LEU A 97 -0.99 -24.39 -27.92
CA LEU A 97 -0.84 -25.47 -26.95
C LEU A 97 -0.48 -24.84 -25.60
N ALA A 98 -1.38 -24.99 -24.62
CA ALA A 98 -1.06 -24.74 -23.21
C ALA A 98 0.12 -25.65 -22.79
N PRO A 99 1.10 -25.16 -22.02
CA PRO A 99 2.07 -26.04 -21.40
C PRO A 99 1.34 -26.89 -20.35
N ASP A 100 1.49 -28.20 -20.49
CA ASP A 100 1.14 -29.21 -19.52
C ASP A 100 1.80 -28.88 -18.17
N LEU A 101 1.00 -28.49 -17.18
CA LEU A 101 1.39 -28.44 -15.78
C LEU A 101 1.43 -29.87 -15.24
N SER A 102 2.30 -30.71 -15.79
CA SER A 102 2.64 -31.97 -15.15
C SER A 102 3.50 -31.65 -13.92
N ALA A 103 2.85 -31.78 -12.77
CA ALA A 103 3.39 -31.85 -11.43
C ALA A 103 4.90 -32.09 -11.36
N GLN A 104 5.66 -31.01 -11.12
CA GLN A 104 6.92 -31.15 -10.41
C GLN A 104 6.58 -31.26 -8.92
N ASP A 105 6.65 -32.50 -8.46
CA ASP A 105 6.57 -32.93 -7.07
C ASP A 105 7.47 -32.06 -6.17
N HIS A 106 6.84 -31.13 -5.47
CA HIS A 106 7.34 -30.60 -4.21
C HIS A 106 6.37 -31.12 -3.14
N GLY A 107 6.69 -32.27 -2.56
CA GLY A 107 5.91 -32.97 -1.55
C GLY A 107 5.72 -32.20 -0.23
N GLY A 108 4.99 -31.10 -0.29
CA GLY A 108 4.42 -30.37 0.83
C GLY A 108 3.06 -29.83 0.41
N VAL A 109 2.03 -30.04 1.22
CA VAL A 109 0.74 -29.39 1.03
C VAL A 109 0.99 -27.90 1.28
N THR A 110 1.13 -27.09 0.23
CA THR A 110 1.32 -25.64 0.37
C THR A 110 0.18 -25.09 1.21
N GLN A 111 0.49 -24.46 2.34
CA GLN A 111 -0.55 -23.90 3.19
C GLN A 111 -1.15 -22.68 2.50
N MET A 112 -2.46 -22.47 2.62
CA MET A 112 -3.14 -21.39 1.91
C MET A 112 -2.62 -19.99 2.29
N THR A 113 -2.14 -19.81 3.52
CA THR A 113 -1.52 -18.57 4.00
C THR A 113 0.01 -18.53 3.81
N GLU A 114 0.60 -19.52 3.13
CA GLU A 114 2.04 -19.53 2.84
C GLU A 114 2.38 -18.40 1.86
N VAL A 115 3.38 -17.59 2.19
CA VAL A 115 3.80 -16.44 1.38
C VAL A 115 4.71 -16.89 0.26
N MET A 116 4.28 -16.64 -0.98
CA MET A 116 5.02 -16.95 -2.20
C MET A 116 5.57 -15.70 -2.87
N ARG A 117 6.67 -15.83 -3.63
CA ARG A 117 7.15 -14.74 -4.48
C ARG A 117 6.19 -14.50 -5.64
N LEU A 118 5.79 -13.25 -5.82
CA LEU A 118 4.85 -12.85 -6.87
C LEU A 118 5.50 -12.87 -8.27
N ALA A 119 4.90 -13.61 -9.20
CA ALA A 119 5.19 -13.53 -10.63
C ALA A 119 4.21 -12.56 -11.32
N SER A 120 4.36 -11.26 -11.04
CA SER A 120 3.37 -10.21 -11.35
C SER A 120 2.94 -10.11 -12.81
N ALA A 121 3.83 -10.46 -13.76
CA ALA A 121 3.56 -10.39 -15.20
C ALA A 121 2.44 -11.32 -15.70
N ARG A 122 1.95 -12.24 -14.87
CA ARG A 122 0.90 -13.21 -15.24
C ARG A 122 -0.51 -12.73 -14.92
N PHE A 123 -0.66 -11.66 -14.14
CA PHE A 123 -1.95 -11.20 -13.64
C PHE A 123 -2.44 -9.94 -14.35
N ASN A 124 -3.73 -9.61 -14.21
CA ASN A 124 -4.37 -8.43 -14.80
C ASN A 124 -4.34 -8.40 -16.33
N THR A 125 -4.34 -9.57 -16.98
CA THR A 125 -4.32 -9.64 -18.44
C THR A 125 -5.58 -9.01 -19.02
N GLY A 126 -5.41 -8.00 -19.87
CA GLY A 126 -6.52 -7.30 -20.51
C GLY A 126 -7.36 -6.41 -19.60
N ILE A 127 -6.95 -6.18 -18.35
CA ILE A 127 -7.64 -5.33 -17.38
C ILE A 127 -6.72 -4.21 -16.91
N SER A 128 -7.16 -2.97 -17.07
CA SER A 128 -6.41 -1.79 -16.65
C SER A 128 -6.80 -1.35 -15.24
N GLN A 129 -5.82 -0.77 -14.52
CA GLN A 129 -6.04 -0.22 -13.18
C GLN A 129 -7.02 0.98 -13.21
N PRO A 130 -8.07 0.99 -12.39
CA PRO A 130 -9.02 2.10 -12.26
C PRO A 130 -8.44 3.30 -11.48
N GLY A 131 -7.60 4.12 -12.11
CA GLY A 131 -7.07 5.34 -11.49
C GLY A 131 -8.16 6.38 -11.14
N ASN A 132 -7.87 7.29 -10.19
CA ASN A 132 -8.84 8.29 -9.71
C ASN A 132 -9.50 9.13 -10.81
N ARG A 133 -8.78 9.46 -11.90
CA ARG A 133 -9.35 10.19 -13.04
C ARG A 133 -10.55 9.43 -13.64
N VAL A 134 -10.37 8.14 -13.91
CA VAL A 134 -11.42 7.28 -14.47
C VAL A 134 -12.57 7.12 -13.47
N MET A 135 -12.25 6.88 -12.20
CA MET A 135 -13.26 6.72 -11.15
C MET A 135 -14.14 7.97 -10.99
N LEU A 136 -13.53 9.16 -10.97
CA LEU A 136 -14.24 10.43 -10.92
C LEU A 136 -15.07 10.70 -12.17
N GLU A 137 -14.57 10.30 -13.35
CA GLU A 137 -15.31 10.46 -14.61
C GLU A 137 -16.57 9.57 -14.66
N ILE A 138 -16.46 8.31 -14.24
CA ILE A 138 -17.55 7.33 -14.35
C ILE A 138 -18.58 7.51 -13.21
N LEU A 139 -18.10 7.61 -11.97
CA LEU A 139 -18.95 7.53 -10.78
C LEU A 139 -19.10 8.87 -10.05
N GLY A 140 -18.34 9.88 -10.45
CA GLY A 140 -18.30 11.17 -9.76
C GLY A 140 -17.53 11.12 -8.44
N GLN A 141 -17.61 12.19 -7.68
CA GLN A 141 -16.92 12.33 -6.41
C GLN A 141 -17.73 11.64 -5.28
N PRO A 142 -17.19 10.68 -4.52
CA PRO A 142 -17.95 10.01 -3.45
C PRO A 142 -18.43 10.95 -2.33
N ARG A 143 -17.61 11.96 -2.05
CA ARG A 143 -17.83 12.98 -1.02
C ARG A 143 -17.20 14.31 -1.42
N ASP A 144 -17.67 15.39 -0.80
CA ASP A 144 -17.15 16.75 -1.01
C ASP A 144 -15.82 17.00 -0.26
N SER A 145 -15.53 16.20 0.76
CA SER A 145 -14.30 16.28 1.56
C SER A 145 -13.84 14.92 2.05
N TYR A 146 -12.53 14.81 2.28
CA TYR A 146 -11.86 13.57 2.67
C TYR A 146 -10.88 13.81 3.83
N SER A 147 -10.69 12.76 4.62
CA SER A 147 -9.56 12.56 5.53
C SER A 147 -8.95 11.18 5.26
N ASP A 148 -7.98 10.77 6.04
CA ASP A 148 -7.49 9.38 6.11
C ASP A 148 -8.40 8.44 6.92
N ASP A 149 -9.25 9.00 7.78
CA ASP A 149 -10.33 8.25 8.45
C ASP A 149 -11.39 7.73 7.49
N CYS A 150 -11.95 6.57 7.83
CA CYS A 150 -13.03 5.97 7.06
C CYS A 150 -14.35 6.73 7.24
N GLN A 151 -14.96 7.17 6.13
CA GLN A 151 -16.21 7.93 6.16
C GLN A 151 -17.28 7.31 5.22
N PRO A 152 -18.58 7.60 5.44
CA PRO A 152 -19.65 7.12 4.55
C PRO A 152 -19.66 7.83 3.18
N VAL A 153 -20.26 7.29 2.13
CA VAL A 153 -20.47 8.06 0.89
C VAL A 153 -21.54 9.13 1.11
N THR A 154 -21.40 10.34 0.54
CA THR A 154 -22.42 11.42 0.64
C THR A 154 -23.07 11.77 -0.70
N GLN A 155 -22.45 11.39 -1.83
CA GLN A 155 -22.96 11.70 -3.16
C GLN A 155 -24.22 10.85 -3.49
N PRO A 156 -25.40 11.46 -3.78
CA PRO A 156 -26.68 10.74 -3.86
C PRO A 156 -26.82 9.66 -4.95
N LYS A 157 -26.32 9.92 -6.16
CA LYS A 157 -26.26 8.94 -7.26
C LYS A 157 -25.41 7.73 -6.87
N LEU A 158 -24.24 7.94 -6.26
CA LEU A 158 -23.41 6.81 -5.82
C LEU A 158 -24.08 6.05 -4.67
N GLN A 159 -24.69 6.75 -3.70
CA GLN A 159 -25.44 6.10 -2.62
C GLN A 159 -26.58 5.19 -3.13
N SER A 160 -27.28 5.58 -4.20
CA SER A 160 -28.39 4.77 -4.75
C SER A 160 -27.93 3.47 -5.43
N LEU A 161 -26.65 3.40 -5.81
CA LEU A 161 -26.01 2.21 -6.34
C LEU A 161 -25.47 1.29 -5.24
N LEU A 162 -25.22 1.81 -4.03
CA LEU A 162 -24.65 1.04 -2.94
C LEU A 162 -25.70 0.12 -2.31
N GLU A 163 -25.26 -1.08 -1.97
CA GLU A 163 -26.06 -2.05 -1.24
C GLU A 163 -25.15 -2.86 -0.33
N THR A 164 -25.68 -3.33 0.80
CA THR A 164 -24.97 -4.30 1.66
C THR A 164 -25.57 -5.67 1.45
N ARG A 165 -24.76 -6.64 1.02
CA ARG A 165 -25.17 -8.04 0.83
C ARG A 165 -24.25 -9.00 1.55
N GLN A 166 -24.80 -10.17 1.91
CA GLN A 166 -24.00 -11.35 2.23
C GLN A 166 -23.66 -12.01 0.89
N VAL A 167 -22.37 -12.15 0.57
CA VAL A 167 -21.88 -12.72 -0.68
C VAL A 167 -20.89 -13.82 -0.34
N GLY A 168 -21.31 -15.07 -0.47
CA GLY A 168 -20.57 -16.22 0.06
C GLY A 168 -20.26 -16.05 1.56
N PRO A 169 -19.00 -16.13 1.99
CA PRO A 169 -18.61 -16.04 3.40
C PRO A 169 -18.51 -14.60 3.92
N VAL A 170 -18.52 -13.59 3.05
CA VAL A 170 -18.29 -12.18 3.42
C VAL A 170 -19.57 -11.34 3.36
N ARG A 171 -19.68 -10.38 4.28
CA ARG A 171 -20.73 -9.35 4.26
C ARG A 171 -20.12 -8.00 3.94
N VAL A 172 -20.45 -7.45 2.77
CA VAL A 172 -19.81 -6.23 2.25
C VAL A 172 -20.82 -5.22 1.72
N THR A 173 -20.42 -3.95 1.73
CA THR A 173 -21.16 -2.86 1.07
C THR A 173 -20.38 -2.46 -0.17
N MET A 174 -21.01 -2.55 -1.34
CA MET A 174 -20.40 -2.20 -2.64
C MET A 174 -21.49 -1.70 -3.59
N ILE A 175 -21.12 -1.23 -4.78
CA ILE A 175 -22.13 -0.95 -5.81
C ILE A 175 -22.78 -2.25 -6.28
N LYS A 176 -24.08 -2.22 -6.60
CA LYS A 176 -24.84 -3.40 -7.02
C LYS A 176 -24.14 -4.23 -8.10
N PRO A 177 -23.61 -3.65 -9.20
CA PRO A 177 -22.92 -4.44 -10.22
C PRO A 177 -21.67 -5.18 -9.71
N ALA A 178 -20.94 -4.58 -8.77
CA ALA A 178 -19.78 -5.20 -8.14
C ALA A 178 -20.19 -6.35 -7.21
N LEU A 179 -21.32 -6.22 -6.48
CA LEU A 179 -21.87 -7.32 -5.69
C LEU A 179 -22.30 -8.48 -6.58
N ASP A 180 -22.96 -8.20 -7.72
CA ASP A 180 -23.38 -9.24 -8.66
C ASP A 180 -22.16 -9.99 -9.22
N SER A 181 -21.06 -9.29 -9.50
CA SER A 181 -19.80 -9.89 -9.95
C SER A 181 -19.13 -10.71 -8.85
N LEU A 182 -19.04 -10.16 -7.63
CA LEU A 182 -18.50 -10.86 -6.47
C LEU A 182 -19.27 -12.15 -6.17
N GLU A 183 -20.59 -12.15 -6.33
CA GLU A 183 -21.42 -13.35 -6.12
C GLU A 183 -21.10 -14.47 -7.13
N ARG A 184 -20.80 -14.12 -8.39
CA ARG A 184 -20.33 -15.10 -9.39
C ARG A 184 -18.95 -15.64 -9.03
N ILE A 185 -18.03 -14.78 -8.60
CA ILE A 185 -16.70 -15.18 -8.13
C ILE A 185 -16.83 -16.16 -6.96
N MET A 186 -17.60 -15.82 -5.92
CA MET A 186 -17.78 -16.69 -4.74
C MET A 186 -18.46 -18.01 -5.09
N THR A 187 -19.44 -17.98 -6.00
CA THR A 187 -20.09 -19.20 -6.49
C THR A 187 -19.09 -20.11 -7.20
N ARG A 188 -18.22 -19.53 -8.04
CA ARG A 188 -17.17 -20.29 -8.74
C ARG A 188 -16.13 -20.83 -7.76
N LEU A 189 -15.67 -20.01 -6.82
CA LEU A 189 -14.73 -20.39 -5.78
C LEU A 189 -15.25 -21.55 -4.93
N GLN A 190 -16.51 -21.51 -4.50
CA GLN A 190 -17.13 -22.61 -3.76
C GLN A 190 -17.12 -23.94 -4.54
N GLN A 191 -17.21 -23.88 -5.87
CA GLN A 191 -17.22 -25.05 -6.73
C GLN A 191 -15.82 -25.61 -7.00
N THR A 192 -14.82 -24.74 -7.18
CA THR A 192 -13.47 -25.14 -7.57
C THR A 192 -12.56 -25.36 -6.36
N GLU A 193 -12.64 -24.48 -5.37
CA GLU A 193 -11.75 -24.41 -4.21
C GLU A 193 -12.55 -24.17 -2.91
N PRO A 194 -13.38 -25.13 -2.47
CA PRO A 194 -14.28 -24.96 -1.32
C PRO A 194 -13.55 -24.65 -0.01
N GLU A 195 -12.33 -25.15 0.18
CA GLU A 195 -11.53 -24.85 1.39
C GLU A 195 -11.12 -23.38 1.44
N ILE A 196 -10.75 -22.79 0.29
CA ILE A 196 -10.42 -21.36 0.18
C ILE A 196 -11.66 -20.52 0.41
N HIS A 197 -12.80 -20.93 -0.16
CA HIS A 197 -14.08 -20.27 0.07
C HIS A 197 -14.41 -20.21 1.57
N ASP A 198 -14.34 -21.33 2.28
CA ASP A 198 -14.76 -21.40 3.68
C ASP A 198 -13.84 -20.61 4.63
N ALA A 199 -12.57 -20.46 4.24
CA ALA A 199 -11.59 -19.68 5.00
C ALA A 199 -11.53 -18.19 4.63
N LEU A 200 -12.30 -17.75 3.61
CA LEU A 200 -12.25 -16.39 3.12
C LEU A 200 -12.98 -15.41 4.04
N GLY A 201 -12.32 -14.30 4.34
CA GLY A 201 -12.88 -13.15 5.02
C GLY A 201 -12.60 -11.84 4.27
N THR A 202 -13.07 -10.73 4.82
CA THR A 202 -12.78 -9.38 4.29
C THR A 202 -12.19 -8.48 5.36
N ALA A 203 -11.28 -7.59 4.95
CA ALA A 203 -10.76 -6.48 5.76
C ALA A 203 -11.46 -5.15 5.48
N GLY A 204 -12.40 -5.12 4.52
CA GLY A 204 -13.18 -3.95 4.16
C GLY A 204 -13.50 -3.90 2.67
N ALA A 205 -14.57 -3.17 2.33
CA ALA A 205 -14.96 -2.94 0.93
C ALA A 205 -15.32 -1.48 0.67
N LEU A 206 -16.32 -0.93 1.39
CA LEU A 206 -16.66 0.49 1.32
C LEU A 206 -15.95 1.29 2.43
N CYS A 207 -15.14 2.26 2.03
CA CYS A 207 -14.52 3.20 2.95
C CYS A 207 -14.13 4.49 2.22
N ALA A 208 -14.93 5.54 2.36
CA ALA A 208 -14.66 6.80 1.66
C ALA A 208 -13.61 7.62 2.39
N ARG A 209 -12.39 7.67 1.83
CA ARG A 209 -11.21 8.32 2.41
C ARG A 209 -10.12 8.60 1.37
N LEU A 210 -9.11 9.38 1.75
CA LEU A 210 -7.83 9.41 1.03
C LEU A 210 -7.06 8.11 1.25
N ILE A 211 -6.23 7.74 0.28
CA ILE A 211 -5.20 6.72 0.47
C ILE A 211 -4.32 7.15 1.65
N ARG A 212 -4.00 6.22 2.56
CA ARG A 212 -3.22 6.54 3.76
C ARG A 212 -1.87 7.18 3.38
N GLY A 213 -1.61 8.37 3.93
CA GLY A 213 -0.41 9.16 3.63
C GLY A 213 -0.48 9.98 2.34
N SER A 214 -1.58 9.91 1.59
CA SER A 214 -1.86 10.80 0.47
C SER A 214 -2.59 12.06 0.94
N ARG A 215 -2.37 13.18 0.24
CA ARG A 215 -3.08 14.44 0.45
C ARG A 215 -4.16 14.72 -0.60
N THR A 216 -4.17 13.94 -1.67
CA THR A 216 -4.98 14.22 -2.88
C THR A 216 -5.60 12.97 -3.48
N ALA A 217 -4.97 11.80 -3.34
CA ALA A 217 -5.45 10.56 -3.93
C ALA A 217 -6.55 9.92 -3.07
N VAL A 218 -7.72 9.73 -3.67
CA VAL A 218 -8.88 9.09 -3.04
C VAL A 218 -8.72 7.57 -3.16
N SER A 219 -8.99 6.84 -2.09
CA SER A 219 -8.94 5.37 -2.11
C SER A 219 -10.05 4.79 -2.97
N ASN A 220 -9.79 3.75 -3.76
CA ASN A 220 -10.80 3.13 -4.62
C ASN A 220 -11.94 2.44 -3.83
N HIS A 221 -11.72 2.10 -2.56
CA HIS A 221 -12.79 1.72 -1.63
C HIS A 221 -13.86 2.81 -1.44
N SER A 222 -13.56 4.07 -1.78
CA SER A 222 -14.52 5.17 -1.65
C SER A 222 -15.71 5.06 -2.58
N TRP A 223 -15.57 4.32 -3.69
CA TRP A 223 -16.63 4.12 -4.67
C TRP A 223 -17.40 2.82 -4.48
N GLY A 224 -17.02 1.97 -3.51
CA GLY A 224 -17.63 0.65 -3.36
C GLY A 224 -17.33 -0.29 -4.53
N THR A 225 -16.15 -0.13 -5.15
CA THR A 225 -15.67 -0.92 -6.29
C THR A 225 -14.39 -1.69 -5.96
N ALA A 226 -13.99 -1.73 -4.69
CA ALA A 226 -12.81 -2.44 -4.23
C ALA A 226 -13.11 -3.23 -2.96
N ILE A 227 -12.35 -4.28 -2.73
CA ILE A 227 -12.45 -5.18 -1.59
C ILE A 227 -11.06 -5.64 -1.17
N ASP A 228 -10.83 -5.62 0.14
CA ASP A 228 -9.66 -6.23 0.75
C ASP A 228 -10.08 -7.58 1.33
N LEU A 229 -9.37 -8.64 0.94
CA LEU A 229 -9.63 -10.03 1.35
C LEU A 229 -8.59 -10.52 2.35
N LYS A 230 -8.99 -11.47 3.19
CA LYS A 230 -8.13 -12.17 4.14
C LYS A 230 -8.43 -13.67 4.11
N LEU A 231 -7.46 -14.50 4.48
CA LEU A 231 -7.58 -15.95 4.50
C LEU A 231 -7.30 -16.46 5.91
N GLU A 232 -8.15 -17.31 6.46
CA GLU A 232 -8.03 -17.83 7.84
C GLU A 232 -7.90 -16.71 8.88
N ASP A 233 -8.66 -15.63 8.69
CA ASP A 233 -8.58 -14.39 9.47
C ASP A 233 -7.21 -13.66 9.44
N GLN A 234 -6.30 -14.09 8.57
CA GLN A 234 -4.99 -13.46 8.36
C GLN A 234 -5.00 -12.57 7.13
N LEU A 235 -4.61 -11.32 7.33
CA LEU A 235 -4.42 -10.35 6.25
C LEU A 235 -2.99 -10.50 5.70
N ASP A 236 -2.87 -10.49 4.38
CA ASP A 236 -1.56 -10.48 3.72
C ASP A 236 -0.77 -9.20 4.06
N ALA A 237 0.56 -9.32 4.10
CA ALA A 237 1.43 -8.26 4.58
C ALA A 237 1.76 -7.26 3.47
N PHE A 238 1.23 -6.05 3.60
CA PHE A 238 1.42 -4.99 2.61
C PHE A 238 2.90 -4.68 2.30
N ALA A 239 3.23 -4.77 1.01
CA ALA A 239 4.52 -4.37 0.43
C ALA A 239 5.73 -5.16 0.96
N ASP A 240 5.55 -6.43 1.27
CA ASP A 240 6.62 -7.32 1.73
C ASP A 240 7.31 -8.08 0.57
N GLY A 241 6.75 -7.99 -0.64
CA GLY A 241 7.28 -8.61 -1.86
C GLY A 241 6.82 -10.07 -2.04
N GLY A 242 5.85 -10.52 -1.27
CA GLY A 242 5.19 -11.81 -1.39
C GLY A 242 3.68 -11.69 -1.47
N THR A 243 3.01 -12.84 -1.47
CA THR A 243 1.56 -12.95 -1.45
C THR A 243 1.15 -14.32 -0.89
N GLN A 244 0.13 -14.38 -0.06
CA GLN A 244 -0.47 -15.64 0.39
C GLN A 244 -0.93 -16.50 -0.80
N PHE A 245 -0.59 -17.80 -0.79
CA PHE A 245 -0.88 -18.72 -1.89
C PHE A 245 -2.36 -18.71 -2.32
N GLY A 246 -3.31 -18.68 -1.37
CA GLY A 246 -4.73 -18.65 -1.70
C GLY A 246 -5.17 -17.40 -2.49
N LEU A 247 -4.46 -16.27 -2.35
CA LEU A 247 -4.75 -15.05 -3.10
C LEU A 247 -4.36 -15.18 -4.59
N LEU A 248 -3.42 -16.06 -4.94
CA LEU A 248 -3.07 -16.33 -6.34
C LEU A 248 -4.23 -16.99 -7.09
N LEU A 249 -4.89 -17.96 -6.46
CA LEU A 249 -6.06 -18.65 -7.03
C LEU A 249 -7.25 -17.70 -7.16
N LEU A 250 -7.46 -16.85 -6.16
CA LEU A 250 -8.48 -15.80 -6.21
C LEU A 250 -8.20 -14.80 -7.35
N ALA A 251 -6.94 -14.42 -7.56
CA ALA A 251 -6.60 -13.45 -8.59
C ALA A 251 -6.99 -13.88 -10.01
N GLU A 252 -6.92 -15.17 -10.33
CA GLU A 252 -7.40 -15.69 -11.62
C GLU A 252 -8.92 -15.52 -11.74
N LEU A 253 -9.70 -15.94 -10.74
CA LEU A 253 -11.16 -15.81 -10.73
C LEU A 253 -11.62 -14.34 -10.78
N PHE A 254 -10.94 -13.47 -10.04
CA PHE A 254 -11.21 -12.03 -10.06
C PHE A 254 -10.91 -11.43 -11.44
N ASN A 255 -9.81 -11.82 -12.07
CA ASN A 255 -9.45 -11.33 -13.40
C ASN A 255 -10.43 -11.79 -14.49
N GLU A 256 -10.94 -13.03 -14.42
CA GLU A 256 -12.00 -13.53 -15.32
C GLU A 256 -13.28 -12.69 -15.26
N GLU A 257 -13.60 -12.15 -14.08
CA GLU A 257 -14.74 -11.26 -13.85
C GLU A 257 -14.39 -9.78 -14.04
N GLY A 258 -13.19 -9.50 -14.55
CA GLY A 258 -12.72 -8.17 -14.95
C GLY A 258 -12.32 -7.27 -13.78
N TRP A 259 -11.80 -7.86 -12.71
CA TRP A 259 -11.15 -7.14 -11.61
C TRP A 259 -9.64 -7.07 -11.83
N PHE A 260 -9.07 -6.00 -11.29
CA PHE A 260 -7.65 -5.74 -11.19
C PHE A 260 -7.16 -6.13 -9.78
N TRP A 261 -6.05 -6.84 -9.72
CA TRP A 261 -5.41 -7.28 -8.49
C TRP A 261 -4.26 -6.36 -8.07
N GLY A 262 -4.31 -5.85 -6.84
CA GLY A 262 -3.35 -4.90 -6.28
C GLY A 262 -1.94 -5.45 -6.03
N ALA A 263 -1.75 -6.76 -6.07
CA ALA A 263 -0.40 -7.35 -5.95
C ALA A 263 0.55 -6.85 -7.05
N THR A 264 0.03 -6.50 -8.23
CA THR A 264 0.86 -6.04 -9.36
C THR A 264 1.25 -4.57 -9.28
N TYR A 265 0.85 -3.84 -8.23
CA TYR A 265 1.31 -2.47 -8.02
C TYR A 265 2.82 -2.40 -7.79
N SER A 266 3.39 -1.22 -8.05
CA SER A 266 4.80 -0.95 -7.71
C SER A 266 5.09 -1.12 -6.22
N ARG A 267 4.08 -0.87 -5.38
CA ARG A 267 4.01 -1.26 -3.98
C ARG A 267 2.88 -2.27 -3.84
N GLU A 268 3.27 -3.53 -3.86
CA GLU A 268 2.39 -4.70 -3.79
C GLU A 268 1.35 -4.56 -2.66
N ASP A 269 0.10 -4.88 -3.01
CA ASP A 269 -1.07 -4.87 -2.12
C ASP A 269 -1.96 -6.08 -2.42
N SER A 270 -1.50 -7.28 -2.03
CA SER A 270 -2.10 -8.55 -2.47
C SER A 270 -3.48 -8.81 -1.89
N MET A 271 -3.80 -8.23 -0.75
CA MET A 271 -5.15 -8.29 -0.19
C MET A 271 -6.18 -7.55 -1.06
N HIS A 272 -5.74 -6.61 -1.90
CA HIS A 272 -6.59 -5.64 -2.57
C HIS A 272 -7.05 -6.09 -3.96
N PHE A 273 -8.36 -6.06 -4.20
CA PHE A 273 -8.98 -6.26 -5.50
C PHE A 273 -9.91 -5.11 -5.83
N GLU A 274 -9.89 -4.64 -7.07
CA GLU A 274 -10.73 -3.54 -7.54
C GLU A 274 -11.29 -3.77 -8.94
N VAL A 275 -12.49 -3.27 -9.22
CA VAL A 275 -13.11 -3.43 -10.54
C VAL A 275 -12.31 -2.67 -11.59
N GLY A 276 -11.89 -3.36 -12.65
CA GLY A 276 -11.08 -2.80 -13.73
C GLY A 276 -11.77 -1.72 -14.56
N VAL A 277 -10.99 -0.93 -15.30
CA VAL A 277 -11.50 0.14 -16.16
C VAL A 277 -12.49 -0.39 -17.20
N GLU A 278 -12.16 -1.49 -17.86
CA GLU A 278 -12.94 -2.11 -18.93
C GLU A 278 -14.33 -2.50 -18.41
N THR A 279 -14.37 -3.15 -17.24
CA THR A 279 -15.60 -3.58 -16.57
C THR A 279 -16.45 -2.39 -16.14
N LEU A 280 -15.84 -1.34 -15.56
CA LEU A 280 -16.57 -0.13 -15.19
C LEU A 280 -17.20 0.56 -16.41
N ARG A 281 -16.45 0.64 -17.53
CA ARG A 281 -16.96 1.22 -18.78
C ARG A 281 -18.07 0.36 -19.38
N GLN A 282 -17.94 -0.96 -19.31
CA GLN A 282 -18.99 -1.87 -19.72
C GLN A 282 -20.28 -1.62 -18.92
N TRP A 283 -20.21 -1.60 -17.58
CA TRP A 283 -21.39 -1.33 -16.75
C TRP A 283 -21.98 0.05 -16.99
N GLN A 284 -21.15 1.06 -17.27
CA GLN A 284 -21.61 2.39 -17.68
C GLN A 284 -22.40 2.33 -19.00
N ALA A 285 -21.89 1.62 -20.01
CA ALA A 285 -22.55 1.47 -21.30
C ALA A 285 -23.86 0.66 -21.21
N GLU A 286 -23.93 -0.29 -20.28
CA GLU A 286 -25.13 -1.09 -19.97
C GLU A 286 -26.18 -0.32 -19.14
N GLY A 287 -25.88 0.91 -18.69
CA GLY A 287 -26.79 1.71 -17.86
C GLY A 287 -26.92 1.20 -16.42
N ARG A 288 -25.91 0.48 -15.92
CA ARG A 288 -25.86 -0.07 -14.56
C ARG A 288 -25.21 0.87 -13.53
N LEU A 289 -24.67 2.02 -13.97
CA LEU A 289 -23.96 3.03 -13.18
C LEU A 289 -24.53 4.45 -13.32
#